data_AF-A0A419F0U3-F1
#
_entry.id   AF-A0A419F0U3-F1
#
_cell.length_a   1.000
_cell.length_b   1.000
_cell.length_c   1.000
_cell.angle_alpha   90.00
_cell.angle_beta   90.00
_cell.angle_gamma   90.00
#
_symmetry.space_group_name_H-M   'P 1'
#
loop_
_entity.id
_entity.type
_entity.pdbx_description
1 polymer ?
#
loop_
_entity_poly.entity_id
_entity_poly.type
_entity_poly.pdbx_seq_one_letter_code
_entity_poly.pdbx_strand_id
1 'polypeptide(L)'
;MAANADSSGNISKFKWVIISAGAFVLCLVAALLVIVFADKLNTFGLTKSFYFILLIPVSLGTAAFLFGALRSYAKYSGNLAYGKLELSGPIVVFCLVIAGGFYFAKPESSFILTIRLFKDGDKSKIIKEGNLIADFGEQRVKKEIDENGEVIFAGISSGFIGKEINIIPGVEGYRLKNNSSLIIPDNRLIYLELEKKSDSTLVRGIVLDKDGNPLPKVNIDFENGLAESITDSKGRFVLSVPGSAGKSVLLTAELHGSIGYRDYVTIPENSSITVKFESRK
;
A
#
# COMPACT_ATOMS: atom_id res chain seq x y z
N MET A 1 -18.05 7.25 78.08
CA MET A 1 -16.87 6.42 77.76
C MET A 1 -16.25 7.02 76.51
N ALA A 2 -15.21 7.85 76.70
CA ALA A 2 -14.53 8.55 75.62
C ALA A 2 -13.55 7.58 74.94
N ALA A 3 -13.62 7.48 73.61
CA ALA A 3 -12.59 6.84 72.80
C ALA A 3 -12.17 7.84 71.73
N ASN A 4 -10.94 8.32 71.88
CA ASN A 4 -10.22 9.21 71.00
C ASN A 4 -10.14 8.63 69.58
N ALA A 5 -10.51 9.44 68.59
CA ALA A 5 -10.09 9.27 67.21
C ALA A 5 -9.80 10.65 66.62
N ASP A 6 -8.82 11.35 67.21
CA ASP A 6 -8.23 12.53 66.60
C ASP A 6 -6.74 12.29 66.38
N SER A 7 -6.45 11.69 65.23
CA SER A 7 -5.11 11.65 64.64
C SER A 7 -5.22 11.90 63.13
N SER A 8 -5.97 12.94 62.75
CA SER A 8 -5.84 13.53 61.42
C SER A 8 -4.53 14.31 61.37
N GLY A 9 -3.43 13.59 61.15
CA GLY A 9 -2.10 14.16 60.95
C GLY A 9 -2.18 15.22 59.85
N ASN A 10 -2.06 16.48 60.25
CA ASN A 10 -2.18 17.63 59.37
C ASN A 10 -0.99 17.61 58.40
N ILE A 11 -1.15 16.96 57.25
CA ILE A 11 -0.12 16.85 56.23
C ILE A 11 0.18 18.28 55.75
N SER A 12 1.35 18.80 56.12
CA SER A 12 1.84 20.13 55.72
C SER A 12 1.67 20.34 54.22
N LYS A 13 1.26 21.57 53.81
CA LYS A 13 1.16 21.99 52.41
C LYS A 13 2.40 21.61 51.60
N PHE A 14 3.58 21.66 52.25
CA PHE A 14 4.85 21.30 51.64
C PHE A 14 4.95 19.82 51.23
N LYS A 15 4.36 18.90 52.01
CA LYS A 15 4.34 17.47 51.68
C LYS A 15 3.45 17.19 50.46
N TRP A 16 2.31 17.86 50.34
CA TRP A 16 1.47 17.75 49.14
C TRP A 16 2.17 18.27 47.89
N VAL A 17 2.88 19.40 48.01
CA VAL A 17 3.69 19.93 46.91
C VAL A 17 4.78 18.95 46.48
N ILE A 18 5.48 18.31 47.42
CA ILE A 18 6.50 17.28 47.11
C ILE A 18 5.87 16.07 46.43
N ILE A 19 4.73 15.57 46.93
CA ILE A 19 4.04 14.42 46.33
C ILE A 19 3.59 14.74 44.90
N SER A 20 3.02 15.92 44.67
CA SER A 20 2.59 16.34 43.34
C SER A 20 3.77 16.61 42.41
N ALA A 21 4.87 17.19 42.90
CA ALA A 21 6.08 17.38 42.12
C ALA A 21 6.72 16.04 41.72
N GLY A 22 6.75 15.06 42.63
CA GLY A 22 7.19 13.69 42.33
C GLY A 22 6.31 13.02 41.27
N ALA A 23 4.99 13.14 41.38
CA ALA A 23 4.05 12.63 40.37
C ALA A 23 4.23 13.31 39.01
N PHE A 24 4.47 14.62 38.99
CA PHE A 24 4.74 15.37 37.76
C PHE A 24 6.03 14.92 37.08
N VAL A 25 7.12 14.78 37.84
CA VAL A 25 8.40 14.28 37.30
C VAL A 25 8.24 12.85 36.77
N LEU A 26 7.57 11.96 37.52
CA LEU A 26 7.27 10.60 37.06
C LEU A 26 6.49 10.60 35.74
N CYS A 27 5.49 11.48 35.63
CA CYS A 27 4.69 11.63 34.42
C CYS A 27 5.51 12.14 33.23
N LEU A 28 6.43 13.07 33.47
CA LEU A 28 7.33 13.63 32.45
C LEU A 28 8.31 12.56 31.95
N VAL A 29 8.87 11.75 32.86
CA VAL A 29 9.71 10.59 32.53
C VAL A 29 8.91 9.56 31.73
N ALA A 30 7.68 9.23 32.14
CA ALA A 30 6.83 8.31 31.42
C ALA A 30 6.49 8.80 30.00
N ALA A 31 6.17 10.09 29.85
CA ALA A 31 5.93 10.71 28.55
C ALA A 31 7.17 10.67 27.66
N LEU A 32 8.35 10.99 28.21
CA LEU A 32 9.62 10.95 27.49
C LEU A 32 9.97 9.52 27.06
N LEU A 33 9.72 8.51 27.90
CA LEU A 33 9.87 7.10 27.52
C LEU A 33 8.94 6.73 26.37
N VAL A 34 7.67 7.13 26.39
CA VAL A 34 6.74 6.85 25.26
C VAL A 34 7.22 7.51 23.97
N ILE A 35 7.77 8.73 24.03
CA ILE A 35 8.31 9.41 22.85
C ILE A 35 9.54 8.69 22.31
N VAL A 36 10.51 8.34 23.17
CA VAL A 36 11.75 7.67 22.77
C VAL A 36 11.48 6.27 22.22
N PHE A 37 10.48 5.57 22.75
CA PHE A 37 10.10 4.23 22.31
C PHE A 37 8.92 4.22 21.33
N ALA A 38 8.49 5.39 20.82
CA ALA A 38 7.31 5.52 19.97
C ALA A 38 7.39 4.63 18.73
N ASP A 39 8.56 4.58 18.08
CA ASP A 39 8.77 3.76 16.89
C ASP A 39 8.59 2.27 17.17
N LYS A 40 9.14 1.78 18.29
CA LYS A 40 8.97 0.38 18.70
C LYS A 40 7.52 0.07 19.08
N LEU A 41 6.84 0.98 19.77
CA LEU A 41 5.43 0.84 20.14
C LEU A 41 4.51 0.82 18.91
N ASN A 42 4.87 1.59 17.87
CA ASN A 42 4.15 1.64 16.61
C ASN A 42 4.28 0.32 15.84
N THR A 43 5.47 -0.28 15.82
CA THR A 43 5.70 -1.59 15.19
C THR A 43 4.81 -2.70 15.77
N PHE A 44 4.52 -2.64 17.07
CA PHE A 44 3.62 -3.60 17.72
C PHE A 44 2.13 -3.19 17.69
N GLY A 45 1.80 -2.02 17.13
CA GLY A 45 0.44 -1.50 17.13
C GLY A 45 -0.11 -1.15 18.52
N LEU A 46 0.77 -1.01 19.53
CA LEU A 46 0.38 -0.84 20.93
C LEU A 46 0.33 0.62 21.39
N THR A 47 0.76 1.56 20.55
CA THR A 47 0.86 3.00 20.89
C THR A 47 -0.43 3.56 21.51
N LYS A 48 -1.60 3.16 20.98
CA LYS A 48 -2.90 3.62 21.51
C LYS A 48 -3.22 3.04 22.89
N SER A 49 -2.94 1.76 23.12
CA SER A 49 -3.16 1.12 24.44
C SER A 49 -2.29 1.75 25.52
N PHE A 50 -1.03 2.07 25.20
CA PHE A 50 -0.12 2.75 26.12
C PHE A 50 -0.56 4.17 26.46
N TYR A 51 -1.14 4.91 25.51
CA TYR A 51 -1.72 6.24 25.78
C TYR A 51 -2.79 6.17 26.89
N PHE A 52 -3.73 5.22 26.81
CA PHE A 52 -4.78 5.09 27.82
C PHE A 52 -4.26 4.59 29.18
N ILE A 53 -3.24 3.72 29.18
CA ILE A 53 -2.58 3.30 30.42
C ILE A 53 -1.88 4.47 31.09
N LEU A 54 -1.23 5.35 30.31
CA LEU A 54 -0.53 6.54 30.81
C LEU A 54 -1.50 7.64 31.27
N LEU A 55 -2.70 7.70 30.70
CA LEU A 55 -3.76 8.63 31.09
C LEU A 55 -4.23 8.43 32.55
N ILE A 56 -4.15 7.21 33.09
CA ILE A 56 -4.56 6.87 34.46
C ILE A 56 -3.65 7.54 35.52
N PRO A 57 -2.32 7.34 35.53
CA PRO A 57 -1.45 8.02 36.50
C PRO A 57 -1.43 9.54 36.29
N VAL A 58 -1.55 10.04 35.05
CA VAL A 58 -1.68 11.48 34.77
C VAL A 58 -2.92 12.05 35.46
N SER A 59 -4.06 11.39 35.31
CA SER A 59 -5.34 11.87 35.87
C SER A 59 -5.33 11.81 37.40
N LEU A 60 -4.73 10.77 38.01
CA LEU A 60 -4.51 10.69 39.46
C LEU A 60 -3.60 11.80 39.97
N GLY A 61 -2.46 12.05 39.30
CA GLY A 61 -1.54 13.13 39.66
C GLY A 61 -2.19 14.50 39.56
N THR A 62 -2.95 14.73 38.49
CA THR A 62 -3.71 15.96 38.27
C THR A 62 -4.75 16.17 39.37
N ALA A 63 -5.52 15.13 39.72
CA ALA A 63 -6.50 15.18 40.81
C ALA A 63 -5.84 15.45 42.17
N ALA A 64 -4.74 14.78 42.49
CA ALA A 64 -4.00 14.97 43.74
C ALA A 64 -3.41 16.39 43.86
N PHE A 65 -2.90 16.95 42.76
CA PHE A 65 -2.37 18.31 42.74
C PHE A 65 -3.47 19.37 42.91
N LEU A 66 -4.55 19.28 42.13
CA LEU A 66 -5.66 20.25 42.18
C LEU A 66 -6.36 20.26 43.55
N PHE A 67 -6.56 19.11 44.17
CA PHE A 67 -7.21 19.03 45.48
C PHE A 67 -6.24 19.24 46.65
N GLY A 68 -5.05 18.63 46.60
CA GLY A 68 -4.08 18.70 47.69
C GLY A 68 -3.36 20.05 47.76
N ALA A 69 -2.78 20.49 46.64
CA ALA A 69 -1.98 21.70 46.59
C ALA A 69 -2.82 22.97 46.39
N LEU A 70 -3.80 22.93 45.48
CA LEU A 70 -4.61 24.10 45.11
C LEU A 70 -5.94 24.22 45.87
N ARG A 71 -6.36 23.19 46.63
CA ARG A 71 -7.67 23.13 47.33
C ARG A 71 -8.85 23.47 46.42
N SER A 72 -8.77 23.09 45.15
CA SER A 72 -9.88 23.23 44.21
C SER A 72 -10.91 22.15 44.51
N TYR A 73 -12.19 22.52 44.64
CA TYR A 73 -13.28 21.57 44.86
C TYR A 73 -14.22 21.54 43.65
N ALA A 74 -14.59 20.34 43.23
CA ALA A 74 -15.57 20.11 42.19
C ALA A 74 -16.67 19.18 42.71
N LYS A 75 -17.92 19.49 42.37
CA LYS A 75 -19.08 18.65 42.63
C LYS A 75 -19.84 18.47 41.33
N TYR A 76 -20.13 17.23 40.99
CA TYR A 76 -20.99 16.84 39.88
C TYR A 76 -22.21 16.12 40.43
N SER A 77 -23.40 16.53 40.00
CA SER A 77 -24.66 15.89 40.35
C SER A 77 -25.48 15.66 39.10
N GLY A 78 -25.96 14.44 38.89
CA GLY A 78 -26.79 14.08 37.75
C GLY A 78 -27.86 13.05 38.14
N ASN A 79 -28.98 13.06 37.41
CA ASN A 79 -30.03 12.05 37.55
C ASN A 79 -29.83 10.99 36.47
N LEU A 80 -29.53 9.76 36.89
CA LEU A 80 -29.50 8.57 36.04
C LEU A 80 -30.78 7.76 36.27
N ALA A 81 -31.12 6.86 35.34
CA ALA A 81 -32.31 6.00 35.43
C ALA A 81 -32.37 5.14 36.71
N TYR A 82 -31.25 4.96 37.42
CA TYR A 82 -31.12 4.20 38.67
C TYR A 82 -30.91 5.07 39.92
N GLY A 83 -31.09 6.39 39.83
CA GLY A 83 -31.01 7.31 40.97
C GLY A 83 -30.11 8.53 40.76
N LYS A 84 -29.96 9.32 41.82
CA LYS A 84 -29.15 10.54 41.83
C LYS A 84 -27.68 10.18 42.08
N LEU A 85 -26.82 10.44 41.10
CA LEU A 85 -25.37 10.28 41.23
C LEU A 85 -24.77 11.61 41.69
N GLU A 86 -24.14 11.62 42.87
CA GLU A 86 -23.33 12.75 43.35
C GLU A 86 -21.87 12.33 43.45
N LEU A 87 -21.05 12.86 42.54
CA LEU A 87 -19.59 12.74 42.58
C LEU A 87 -19.04 14.05 43.16
N SER A 88 -18.20 13.95 44.18
CA SER A 88 -17.55 15.13 44.76
C SER A 88 -16.07 14.85 44.98
N GLY A 89 -15.28 15.92 44.98
CA GLY A 89 -13.87 15.81 45.32
C GLY A 89 -12.97 15.37 44.15
N PRO A 90 -11.79 14.79 44.45
CA PRO A 90 -10.77 14.41 43.46
C PRO A 90 -11.27 13.52 42.33
N ILE A 91 -12.29 12.71 42.61
CA ILE A 91 -12.90 11.78 41.66
C ILE A 91 -13.47 12.52 40.45
N VAL A 92 -14.05 13.73 40.64
CA VAL A 92 -14.62 14.51 39.53
C VAL A 92 -13.52 14.93 38.56
N VAL A 93 -12.38 15.42 39.06
CA VAL A 93 -11.25 15.84 38.22
C VAL A 93 -10.61 14.63 37.52
N PHE A 94 -10.44 13.52 38.24
CA PHE A 94 -9.95 12.26 37.64
C PHE A 94 -10.83 11.82 36.46
N CYS A 95 -12.16 11.76 36.66
CA CYS A 95 -13.09 11.40 35.61
C CYS A 95 -13.10 12.39 34.44
N LEU A 96 -12.99 13.71 34.70
CA LEU A 96 -12.94 14.72 33.65
C LEU A 96 -11.68 14.60 32.79
N VAL A 97 -10.51 14.35 33.38
CA VAL A 97 -9.26 14.17 32.63
C VAL A 97 -9.33 12.90 31.78
N ILE A 98 -9.86 11.81 32.31
CA ILE A 98 -10.05 10.57 31.54
C ILE A 98 -11.05 10.80 30.41
N ALA A 99 -12.24 11.34 30.70
CA ALA A 99 -13.27 11.59 29.71
C ALA A 99 -12.79 12.55 28.61
N GLY A 100 -12.08 13.61 28.96
CA GLY A 100 -11.43 14.52 28.02
C GLY A 100 -10.38 13.79 27.18
N GLY A 101 -9.49 13.01 27.82
CA GLY A 101 -8.47 12.23 27.13
C GLY A 101 -9.04 11.24 26.11
N PHE A 102 -10.18 10.61 26.41
CA PHE A 102 -10.92 9.77 25.46
C PHE A 102 -11.64 10.58 24.37
N TYR A 103 -12.24 11.71 24.72
CA TYR A 103 -12.94 12.57 23.75
C TYR A 103 -12.00 13.14 22.68
N PHE A 104 -10.78 13.52 23.08
CA PHE A 104 -9.76 14.03 22.16
C PHE A 104 -9.02 12.91 21.41
N ALA A 105 -8.85 11.74 22.01
CA ALA A 105 -8.24 10.57 21.38
C ALA A 105 -9.22 9.81 20.47
N LYS A 106 -9.91 10.52 19.56
CA LYS A 106 -10.80 9.88 18.58
C LYS A 106 -10.03 8.76 17.87
N PRO A 107 -10.53 7.51 17.87
CA PRO A 107 -9.86 6.43 17.18
C PRO A 107 -9.80 6.79 15.70
N GLU A 108 -8.61 6.73 15.11
CA GLU A 108 -8.50 6.73 13.64
C GLU A 108 -9.46 5.66 13.11
N SER A 109 -10.49 6.10 12.39
CA SER A 109 -11.43 5.20 11.76
C SER A 109 -10.67 4.42 10.70
N SER A 110 -10.78 3.10 10.73
CA SER A 110 -10.25 2.25 9.68
C SER A 110 -11.35 1.86 8.69
N PHE A 111 -10.95 1.48 7.50
CA PHE A 111 -11.85 0.99 6.47
C PHE A 111 -11.29 -0.25 5.76
N ILE A 112 -12.14 -0.84 4.95
CA ILE A 112 -11.83 -1.96 4.06
C ILE A 112 -11.81 -1.42 2.63
N LEU A 113 -10.71 -1.63 1.92
CA LEU A 113 -10.55 -1.36 0.50
C LEU A 113 -10.68 -2.66 -0.28
N THR A 114 -11.59 -2.68 -1.25
CA THR A 114 -11.76 -3.82 -2.17
C THR A 114 -11.24 -3.44 -3.54
N ILE A 115 -10.39 -4.29 -4.10
CA ILE A 115 -9.86 -4.13 -5.46
C ILE A 115 -10.31 -5.31 -6.30
N ARG A 116 -10.98 -5.05 -7.42
CA ARG A 116 -11.46 -6.07 -8.36
C ARG A 116 -10.62 -6.08 -9.61
N LEU A 117 -10.05 -7.23 -9.95
CA LEU A 117 -9.17 -7.40 -11.10
C LEU A 117 -9.94 -7.98 -12.29
N PHE A 118 -9.80 -7.34 -13.45
CA PHE A 118 -10.44 -7.79 -14.69
C PHE A 118 -9.51 -7.59 -15.91
N LYS A 119 -9.80 -8.29 -17.01
CA LYS A 119 -8.99 -8.25 -18.24
C LYS A 119 -9.73 -7.67 -19.45
N ASP A 120 -8.95 -7.12 -20.38
CA ASP A 120 -9.39 -6.73 -21.73
C ASP A 120 -10.62 -5.79 -21.76
N GLY A 121 -10.74 -4.88 -20.79
CA GLY A 121 -11.86 -3.94 -20.67
C GLY A 121 -13.18 -4.56 -20.22
N ASP A 122 -13.23 -5.87 -19.98
CA ASP A 122 -14.46 -6.61 -19.67
C ASP A 122 -14.50 -7.00 -18.19
N LYS A 123 -15.38 -6.32 -17.44
CA LYS A 123 -15.56 -6.55 -15.99
C LYS A 123 -16.08 -7.94 -15.63
N SER A 124 -16.58 -8.72 -16.60
CA SER A 124 -17.00 -10.12 -16.38
C SER A 124 -15.81 -11.09 -16.41
N LYS A 125 -14.72 -10.70 -17.07
CA LYS A 125 -13.52 -11.50 -17.21
C LYS A 125 -12.58 -11.26 -16.02
N ILE A 126 -12.89 -11.93 -14.92
CA ILE A 126 -12.12 -11.82 -13.67
C ILE A 126 -10.82 -12.63 -13.71
N ILE A 127 -9.81 -12.14 -12.99
CA ILE A 127 -8.55 -12.84 -12.73
C ILE A 127 -8.62 -13.40 -11.32
N LYS A 128 -8.45 -14.72 -11.15
CA LYS A 128 -8.65 -15.43 -9.88
C LYS A 128 -7.35 -15.88 -9.20
N GLU A 129 -6.22 -15.68 -9.85
CA GLU A 129 -4.94 -16.22 -9.41
C GLU A 129 -3.88 -15.12 -9.39
N GLY A 130 -2.98 -15.20 -8.41
CA GLY A 130 -1.90 -14.26 -8.20
C GLY A 130 -2.06 -13.46 -6.91
N ASN A 131 -1.32 -12.35 -6.83
CA ASN A 131 -1.35 -11.47 -5.69
C ASN A 131 -1.32 -10.01 -6.13
N LEU A 132 -1.69 -9.13 -5.21
CA LEU A 132 -1.59 -7.70 -5.37
C LEU A 132 -0.80 -7.12 -4.19
N ILE A 133 0.14 -6.26 -4.50
CA ILE A 133 0.90 -5.49 -3.52
C ILE A 133 0.40 -4.06 -3.58
N ALA A 134 0.04 -3.49 -2.43
CA ALA A 134 -0.37 -2.11 -2.29
C ALA A 134 0.53 -1.39 -1.28
N ASP A 135 0.97 -0.20 -1.65
CA ASP A 135 1.79 0.68 -0.81
C ASP A 135 0.90 1.79 -0.23
N PHE A 136 0.65 1.74 1.08
CA PHE A 136 -0.08 2.74 1.86
C PHE A 136 0.90 3.60 2.65
N GLY A 137 1.47 4.62 2.00
CA GLY A 137 2.56 5.41 2.58
C GLY A 137 3.80 4.54 2.79
N GLU A 138 4.24 4.38 4.03
CA GLU A 138 5.39 3.53 4.39
C GLU A 138 5.02 2.04 4.53
N GLN A 139 3.73 1.71 4.53
CA GLN A 139 3.27 0.33 4.72
C GLN A 139 3.05 -0.37 3.36
N ARG A 140 3.90 -1.34 3.05
CA ARG A 140 3.71 -2.25 1.92
C ARG A 140 2.95 -3.51 2.36
N VAL A 141 1.81 -3.78 1.73
CA VAL A 141 0.96 -4.95 2.06
C VAL A 141 0.77 -5.81 0.82
N LYS A 142 1.05 -7.12 0.94
CA LYS A 142 0.78 -8.12 -0.08
C LYS A 142 -0.47 -8.92 0.30
N LYS A 143 -1.39 -9.10 -0.64
CA LYS A 143 -2.60 -9.92 -0.48
C LYS A 143 -2.83 -10.78 -1.71
N GLU A 144 -3.34 -11.98 -1.50
CA GLU A 144 -3.72 -12.89 -2.58
C GLU A 144 -5.07 -12.49 -3.16
N ILE A 145 -5.27 -12.85 -4.42
CA ILE A 145 -6.54 -12.68 -5.12
C ILE A 145 -7.45 -13.84 -4.75
N ASP A 146 -8.71 -13.56 -4.43
CA ASP A 146 -9.68 -14.58 -4.07
C ASP A 146 -10.39 -15.19 -5.30
N GLU A 147 -11.27 -16.17 -5.05
CA GLU A 147 -12.03 -16.88 -6.09
C GLU A 147 -12.98 -15.99 -6.90
N ASN A 148 -13.30 -14.80 -6.39
CA ASN A 148 -14.15 -13.79 -7.02
C ASN A 148 -13.33 -12.77 -7.83
N GLY A 149 -12.00 -12.88 -7.82
CA GLY A 149 -11.09 -11.92 -8.43
C GLY A 149 -10.98 -10.62 -7.65
N GLU A 150 -11.21 -10.68 -6.35
CA GLU A 150 -11.11 -9.55 -5.42
C GLU A 150 -9.86 -9.66 -4.55
N VAL A 151 -9.35 -8.50 -4.15
CA VAL A 151 -8.33 -8.36 -3.11
C VAL A 151 -8.86 -7.41 -2.05
N ILE A 152 -8.87 -7.89 -0.81
CA ILE A 152 -9.42 -7.16 0.32
C ILE A 152 -8.29 -6.71 1.25
N PHE A 153 -8.13 -5.39 1.39
CA PHE A 153 -7.23 -4.77 2.34
C PHE A 153 -8.06 -4.19 3.50
N ALA A 154 -7.93 -4.78 4.69
CA ALA A 154 -8.61 -4.32 5.89
C ALA A 154 -7.68 -3.52 6.81
N GLY A 155 -8.24 -2.65 7.64
CA GLY A 155 -7.50 -1.91 8.66
C GLY A 155 -6.77 -0.66 8.12
N ILE A 156 -7.11 -0.19 6.92
CA ILE A 156 -6.51 1.02 6.34
C ILE A 156 -7.07 2.24 7.05
N SER A 157 -6.20 3.17 7.48
CA SER A 157 -6.62 4.43 8.11
C SER A 157 -7.44 5.28 7.14
N SER A 158 -8.58 5.83 7.59
CA SER A 158 -9.47 6.70 6.79
C SER A 158 -8.77 7.93 6.22
N GLY A 159 -7.62 8.33 6.79
CA GLY A 159 -6.77 9.38 6.24
C GLY A 159 -6.14 9.07 4.87
N PHE A 160 -6.32 7.85 4.34
CA PHE A 160 -5.93 7.49 2.97
C PHE A 160 -7.06 7.66 1.94
N ILE A 161 -8.29 7.96 2.35
CA ILE A 161 -9.38 8.26 1.40
C ILE A 161 -9.02 9.53 0.61
N GLY A 162 -9.17 9.48 -0.71
CA GLY A 162 -8.79 10.57 -1.61
C GLY A 162 -7.27 10.74 -1.80
N LYS A 163 -6.44 9.88 -1.18
CA LYS A 163 -4.99 9.86 -1.41
C LYS A 163 -4.61 8.86 -2.49
N GLU A 164 -3.46 9.14 -3.08
CA GLU A 164 -2.81 8.29 -4.06
C GLU A 164 -2.07 7.12 -3.36
N ILE A 165 -2.24 5.93 -3.89
CA ILE A 165 -1.56 4.70 -3.48
C ILE A 165 -0.94 4.02 -4.69
N ASN A 166 0.18 3.34 -4.48
CA ASN A 166 0.84 2.58 -5.54
C ASN A 166 0.44 1.10 -5.47
N ILE A 167 0.12 0.52 -6.61
CA ILE A 167 -0.38 -0.85 -6.75
C ILE A 167 0.48 -1.63 -7.75
N ILE A 168 0.97 -2.79 -7.31
CA ILE A 168 1.84 -3.66 -8.10
C ILE A 168 1.16 -5.03 -8.23
N PRO A 169 0.70 -5.42 -9.43
CA PRO A 169 0.09 -6.72 -9.67
C PRO A 169 1.17 -7.79 -9.77
N GLY A 170 1.10 -8.80 -8.90
CA GLY A 170 1.85 -10.04 -8.98
C GLY A 170 1.03 -11.15 -9.64
N VAL A 171 0.57 -10.90 -10.87
CA VAL A 171 -0.18 -11.85 -11.70
C VAL A 171 0.70 -12.27 -12.87
N GLU A 172 0.93 -13.57 -13.02
CA GLU A 172 1.79 -14.10 -14.07
C GLU A 172 1.19 -13.89 -15.46
N GLY A 173 2.01 -13.46 -16.43
CA GLY A 173 1.56 -13.21 -17.80
C GLY A 173 0.70 -11.95 -17.99
N TYR A 174 0.48 -11.14 -16.95
CA TYR A 174 -0.28 -9.89 -17.03
C TYR A 174 0.51 -8.68 -16.53
N ARG A 175 0.16 -7.50 -17.03
CA ARG A 175 0.65 -6.19 -16.56
C ARG A 175 -0.53 -5.23 -16.40
N LEU A 176 -0.32 -4.18 -15.60
CA LEU A 176 -1.31 -3.12 -15.45
C LEU A 176 -1.42 -2.37 -16.78
N LYS A 177 -2.65 -2.15 -17.25
CA LYS A 177 -2.89 -1.36 -18.48
C LYS A 177 -2.67 0.13 -18.25
N ASN A 178 -3.04 0.61 -17.06
CA ASN A 178 -2.96 2.01 -16.65
C ASN A 178 -1.77 2.25 -15.71
N ASN A 179 -1.71 3.44 -15.10
CA ASN A 179 -0.71 3.78 -14.10
C ASN A 179 -0.87 2.92 -12.83
N SER A 180 0.25 2.56 -12.19
CA SER A 180 0.26 1.85 -10.91
C SER A 180 -0.23 2.71 -9.75
N SER A 181 -0.26 4.03 -9.96
CA SER A 181 -0.68 5.02 -8.97
C SER A 181 -2.18 5.33 -9.10
N LEU A 182 -2.96 5.05 -8.04
CA LEU A 182 -4.41 5.16 -8.03
C LEU A 182 -4.90 5.94 -6.81
N ILE A 183 -5.96 6.72 -6.98
CA ILE A 183 -6.61 7.43 -5.88
C ILE A 183 -7.66 6.52 -5.24
N ILE A 184 -7.69 6.44 -3.91
CA ILE A 184 -8.73 5.69 -3.20
C ILE A 184 -10.07 6.47 -3.26
N PRO A 185 -11.11 5.92 -3.89
CA PRO A 185 -12.42 6.56 -3.97
C PRO A 185 -13.21 6.45 -2.65
N ASP A 186 -14.20 7.32 -2.46
CA ASP A 186 -15.05 7.33 -1.25
C ASP A 186 -15.83 6.02 -1.06
N ASN A 187 -16.18 5.35 -2.16
CA ASN A 187 -16.85 4.04 -2.16
C ASN A 187 -15.89 2.86 -1.88
N ARG A 188 -14.58 3.12 -1.76
CA ARG A 188 -13.54 2.15 -1.37
C ARG A 188 -13.48 0.91 -2.28
N LEU A 189 -13.92 1.07 -3.52
CA LEU A 189 -13.91 0.03 -4.54
C LEU A 189 -13.11 0.50 -5.74
N ILE A 190 -12.01 -0.19 -6.01
CA ILE A 190 -11.16 0.08 -7.17
C ILE A 190 -11.32 -1.05 -8.19
N TYR A 191 -11.51 -0.67 -9.44
CA TYR A 191 -11.49 -1.59 -10.58
C TYR A 191 -10.12 -1.53 -11.23
N LEU A 192 -9.40 -2.64 -11.26
CA LEU A 192 -8.06 -2.73 -11.82
C LEU A 192 -8.07 -3.54 -13.11
N GLU A 193 -7.77 -2.87 -14.22
CA GLU A 193 -7.66 -3.51 -15.53
C GLU A 193 -6.23 -4.00 -15.76
N LEU A 194 -6.09 -5.30 -16.01
CA LEU A 194 -4.85 -5.93 -16.43
C LEU A 194 -4.92 -6.32 -17.91
N GLU A 195 -3.81 -6.18 -18.60
CA GLU A 195 -3.63 -6.67 -19.97
C GLU A 195 -2.57 -7.77 -20.00
N LYS A 196 -2.67 -8.70 -20.94
CA LYS A 196 -1.63 -9.71 -21.12
C LYS A 196 -0.32 -9.02 -21.44
N LYS A 197 0.76 -9.47 -20.79
CA LYS A 197 2.11 -9.14 -21.24
C LYS A 197 2.22 -9.69 -22.66
N SER A 198 2.48 -8.79 -23.60
CA SER A 198 2.81 -9.20 -24.96
C SER A 198 4.19 -9.86 -24.88
N ASP A 199 4.24 -11.17 -25.05
CA ASP A 199 5.52 -11.84 -25.26
C ASP A 199 6.20 -11.18 -26.46
N SER A 200 7.50 -10.95 -26.36
CA SER A 200 8.30 -10.49 -27.49
C SER A 200 9.55 -11.35 -27.57
N THR A 201 9.85 -11.84 -28.76
CA THR A 201 10.99 -12.71 -29.00
C THR A 201 12.02 -11.96 -29.84
N LEU A 202 13.28 -12.00 -29.40
CA LEU A 202 14.37 -11.41 -30.16
C LEU A 202 14.73 -12.33 -31.34
N VAL A 203 14.27 -11.96 -32.53
CA VAL A 203 14.54 -12.71 -33.76
C VAL A 203 15.86 -12.23 -34.37
N ARG A 204 16.69 -13.19 -34.77
CA ARG A 204 17.93 -12.96 -35.49
C ARG A 204 17.85 -13.66 -36.85
N GLY A 205 18.42 -13.06 -37.88
CA GLY A 205 18.48 -13.70 -39.18
C GLY A 205 19.50 -13.11 -40.13
N ILE A 206 19.58 -13.73 -41.30
CA ILE A 206 20.42 -13.31 -42.41
C ILE A 206 19.62 -13.40 -43.71
N VAL A 207 19.82 -12.41 -44.58
CA VAL A 207 19.27 -12.39 -45.93
C VAL A 207 20.39 -12.67 -46.92
N LEU A 208 20.16 -13.65 -47.78
CA LEU A 208 21.09 -14.08 -48.83
C LEU A 208 20.44 -13.88 -50.21
N ASP A 209 21.25 -13.59 -51.22
CA ASP A 209 20.81 -13.61 -52.62
C ASP A 209 20.67 -15.06 -53.16
N LYS A 210 20.31 -15.18 -54.43
CA LYS A 210 20.19 -16.47 -55.15
C LYS A 210 21.50 -17.27 -55.21
N ASP A 211 22.64 -16.59 -55.11
CA ASP A 211 23.98 -17.17 -55.21
C ASP A 211 24.57 -17.44 -53.82
N GLY A 212 23.82 -17.13 -52.74
CA GLY A 212 24.20 -17.36 -51.34
C GLY A 212 25.02 -16.23 -50.71
N ASN A 213 25.16 -15.07 -51.35
CA ASN A 213 25.88 -13.93 -50.79
C ASN A 213 24.98 -13.10 -49.86
N PRO A 214 25.51 -12.54 -48.77
CA PRO A 214 24.74 -11.69 -47.86
C PRO A 214 24.26 -10.40 -48.53
N LEU A 215 22.99 -10.06 -48.32
CA LEU A 215 22.35 -8.87 -48.89
C LEU A 215 22.14 -7.77 -47.84
N PRO A 216 22.87 -6.65 -47.91
CA PRO A 216 22.67 -5.50 -47.03
C PRO A 216 21.49 -4.63 -47.46
N LYS A 217 20.99 -3.79 -46.54
CA LYS A 217 19.92 -2.80 -46.79
C LYS A 217 18.57 -3.37 -47.25
N VAL A 218 18.30 -4.62 -46.93
CA VAL A 218 17.00 -5.24 -47.14
C VAL A 218 16.09 -4.85 -45.98
N ASN A 219 14.92 -4.30 -46.30
CA ASN A 219 13.87 -4.03 -45.33
C ASN A 219 13.22 -5.35 -44.92
N ILE A 220 13.22 -5.62 -43.63
CA ILE A 220 12.64 -6.81 -43.00
C ILE A 220 11.43 -6.37 -42.23
N ASP A 221 10.28 -6.93 -42.58
CA ASP A 221 8.99 -6.58 -41.99
C ASP A 221 8.26 -7.86 -41.54
N PHE A 222 7.87 -7.88 -40.27
CA PHE A 222 7.01 -8.90 -39.69
C PHE A 222 5.57 -8.38 -39.57
N GLU A 223 4.61 -9.17 -40.02
CA GLU A 223 3.16 -8.92 -39.88
C GLU A 223 2.70 -7.55 -40.40
N ASN A 224 3.29 -7.07 -41.51
CA ASN A 224 2.92 -5.81 -42.18
C ASN A 224 3.03 -4.57 -41.28
N GLY A 225 4.19 -4.38 -40.66
CA GLY A 225 4.55 -3.21 -39.85
C GLY A 225 4.53 -3.46 -38.34
N LEU A 226 4.35 -4.71 -37.89
CA LEU A 226 4.35 -5.04 -36.47
C LEU A 226 5.77 -4.95 -35.88
N ALA A 227 6.78 -5.32 -36.67
CA ALA A 227 8.18 -5.16 -36.33
C ALA A 227 9.03 -5.03 -37.60
N GLU A 228 9.84 -3.98 -37.67
CA GLU A 228 10.64 -3.65 -38.85
C GLU A 228 12.13 -3.54 -38.53
N SER A 229 12.98 -3.89 -39.49
CA SER A 229 14.44 -3.74 -39.40
C SER A 229 15.07 -3.63 -40.78
N ILE A 230 16.35 -3.27 -40.83
CA ILE A 230 17.12 -3.22 -42.07
C ILE A 230 18.38 -4.06 -41.88
N THR A 231 18.73 -4.88 -42.87
CA THR A 231 19.92 -5.72 -42.78
C THR A 231 21.22 -4.91 -42.76
N ASP A 232 22.18 -5.35 -41.94
CA ASP A 232 23.52 -4.76 -41.81
C ASP A 232 24.40 -5.03 -43.05
N SER A 233 25.65 -4.55 -43.03
CA SER A 233 26.63 -4.78 -44.11
C SER A 233 26.99 -6.25 -44.36
N LYS A 234 26.61 -7.15 -43.45
CA LYS A 234 26.78 -8.60 -43.56
C LYS A 234 25.44 -9.32 -43.81
N GLY A 235 24.40 -8.58 -44.21
CA GLY A 235 23.07 -9.09 -44.51
C GLY A 235 22.29 -9.59 -43.29
N ARG A 236 22.72 -9.27 -42.06
CA ARG A 236 22.09 -9.76 -40.83
C ARG A 236 21.09 -8.75 -40.29
N PHE A 237 20.04 -9.26 -39.65
CA PHE A 237 19.06 -8.45 -38.94
C PHE A 237 18.83 -9.00 -37.53
N VAL A 238 18.49 -8.10 -36.61
CA VAL A 238 18.08 -8.42 -35.24
C VAL A 238 16.94 -7.48 -34.87
N LEU A 239 15.80 -8.03 -34.47
CA LEU A 239 14.64 -7.24 -34.04
C LEU A 239 13.81 -7.98 -33.00
N SER A 240 13.08 -7.24 -32.17
CA SER A 240 12.11 -7.82 -31.23
C SER A 240 10.76 -7.95 -31.92
N VAL A 241 10.28 -9.18 -32.11
CA VAL A 241 9.00 -9.46 -32.74
C VAL A 241 7.96 -9.78 -31.66
N PRO A 242 6.80 -9.09 -31.63
CA PRO A 242 5.71 -9.43 -30.73
C PRO A 242 5.15 -10.84 -31.01
N GLY A 243 5.30 -11.73 -30.04
CA GLY A 243 4.93 -13.14 -30.10
C GLY A 243 5.96 -14.03 -29.41
N SER A 244 5.49 -15.14 -28.86
CA SER A 244 6.33 -16.20 -28.27
C SER A 244 6.97 -17.06 -29.36
N ALA A 245 8.11 -17.69 -29.06
CA ALA A 245 8.72 -18.68 -29.95
C ALA A 245 7.73 -19.81 -30.32
N GLY A 246 7.84 -20.34 -31.54
CA GLY A 246 6.93 -21.35 -32.07
C GLY A 246 5.68 -20.80 -32.75
N LYS A 247 5.37 -19.49 -32.63
CA LYS A 247 4.29 -18.85 -33.38
C LYS A 247 4.71 -18.65 -34.84
N SER A 248 3.81 -18.93 -35.78
CA SER A 248 4.00 -18.62 -37.20
C SER A 248 3.61 -17.16 -37.47
N VAL A 249 4.48 -16.42 -38.16
CA VAL A 249 4.29 -15.00 -38.48
C VAL A 249 4.70 -14.71 -39.92
N LEU A 250 4.00 -13.79 -40.58
CA LEU A 250 4.35 -13.37 -41.93
C LEU A 250 5.65 -12.56 -41.90
N LEU A 251 6.66 -12.99 -42.65
CA LEU A 251 7.91 -12.26 -42.88
C LEU A 251 7.97 -11.80 -44.34
N THR A 252 8.19 -10.51 -44.54
CA THR A 252 8.42 -9.88 -45.84
C THR A 252 9.83 -9.31 -45.88
N ALA A 253 10.56 -9.58 -46.96
CA ALA A 253 11.84 -8.96 -47.25
C ALA A 253 11.74 -8.15 -48.56
N GLU A 254 12.03 -6.86 -48.47
CA GLU A 254 11.90 -5.90 -49.56
C GLU A 254 13.23 -5.16 -49.79
N LEU A 255 13.60 -5.00 -51.06
CA LEU A 255 14.78 -4.22 -51.44
C LEU A 255 14.39 -3.25 -52.56
N HIS A 256 14.54 -1.95 -52.29
CA HIS A 256 14.22 -0.85 -53.23
C HIS A 256 12.80 -0.91 -53.84
N GLY A 257 11.77 -1.23 -53.06
CA GLY A 257 10.38 -1.33 -53.56
C GLY A 257 10.00 -2.72 -54.10
N SER A 258 10.96 -3.65 -54.22
CA SER A 258 10.71 -4.99 -54.75
C SER A 258 10.71 -6.03 -53.64
N ILE A 259 9.62 -6.80 -53.55
CA ILE A 259 9.49 -7.92 -52.62
C ILE A 259 10.24 -9.13 -53.17
N GLY A 260 11.30 -9.56 -52.47
CA GLY A 260 12.07 -10.77 -52.84
C GLY A 260 11.84 -11.96 -51.92
N TYR A 261 11.14 -11.77 -50.80
CA TYR A 261 10.67 -12.87 -49.96
C TYR A 261 9.37 -12.46 -49.27
N ARG A 262 8.40 -13.38 -49.23
CA ARG A 262 7.16 -13.21 -48.47
C ARG A 262 6.59 -14.57 -48.13
N ASP A 263 6.74 -14.99 -46.89
CA ASP A 263 6.22 -16.27 -46.41
C ASP A 263 6.02 -16.26 -44.90
N TYR A 264 5.27 -17.23 -44.39
CA TYR A 264 5.13 -17.47 -42.97
C TYR A 264 6.34 -18.20 -42.43
N VAL A 265 6.94 -17.64 -41.37
CA VAL A 265 8.07 -18.23 -40.65
C VAL A 265 7.71 -18.45 -39.20
N THR A 266 8.17 -19.56 -38.64
CA THR A 266 8.02 -19.83 -37.21
C THR A 266 9.07 -19.03 -36.43
N ILE A 267 8.64 -18.24 -35.44
CA ILE A 267 9.55 -17.50 -34.55
C ILE A 267 10.48 -18.50 -33.86
N PRO A 268 11.80 -18.43 -34.10
CA PRO A 268 12.74 -19.39 -33.52
C PRO A 268 13.00 -19.09 -32.05
N GLU A 269 13.18 -20.14 -31.25
CA GLU A 269 13.50 -20.01 -29.81
C GLU A 269 14.96 -19.62 -29.60
N ASN A 270 15.89 -20.26 -30.33
CA ASN A 270 17.34 -20.04 -30.20
C ASN A 270 18.11 -20.09 -31.54
N SER A 271 17.41 -20.14 -32.68
CA SER A 271 18.03 -20.23 -34.00
C SER A 271 17.88 -18.96 -34.83
N SER A 272 18.69 -18.84 -35.89
CA SER A 272 18.60 -17.75 -36.85
C SER A 272 17.70 -18.12 -38.02
N ILE A 273 16.92 -17.16 -38.51
CA ILE A 273 16.16 -17.28 -39.76
C ILE A 273 17.08 -16.99 -40.94
N THR A 274 17.08 -17.87 -41.95
CA THR A 274 17.77 -17.62 -43.23
C THR A 274 16.74 -17.31 -44.29
N VAL A 275 16.81 -16.11 -44.86
CA VAL A 275 15.92 -15.64 -45.92
C VAL A 275 16.66 -15.68 -47.24
N LYS A 276 16.14 -16.42 -48.22
CA LYS A 276 16.64 -16.35 -49.60
C LYS A 276 15.82 -15.33 -50.36
N PHE A 277 16.46 -14.25 -50.80
CA PHE A 277 15.83 -13.17 -51.54
C PHE A 277 15.86 -13.48 -53.04
N GLU A 278 14.68 -13.67 -53.61
CA GLU A 278 14.48 -13.90 -55.03
C GLU A 278 13.47 -12.88 -55.55
N SER A 279 13.96 -11.84 -56.23
CA SER A 279 13.07 -10.85 -56.86
C SER A 279 12.19 -11.55 -57.89
N ARG A 280 10.87 -11.60 -57.66
CA ARG A 280 9.93 -11.92 -58.73
C ARG A 280 9.96 -10.76 -59.72
N LYS A 281 10.41 -11.03 -60.95
CA LYS A 281 10.22 -10.11 -62.08
C LYS A 281 8.78 -10.14 -62.54
#